data_AF-A0A9X8VJQ8-F1
#
_entry.id   AF-A0A9X8VJQ8-F1
#
_cell.length_a   1.000
_cell.length_b   1.000
_cell.length_c   1.000
_cell.angle_alpha   90.00
_cell.angle_beta   90.00
_cell.angle_gamma   90.00
#
_symmetry.space_group_name_H-M   'P 1'
#
loop_
_entity.id
_entity.type
_entity.pdbx_description
1 polymer ?
#
loop_
_entity_poly.entity_id
_entity_poly.type
_entity_poly.pdbx_seq_one_letter_code
_entity_poly.pdbx_strand_id
1 'polypeptide(L)'
;GIRAWILRNLPMGVAHGTGIGIGLFLLLIAANGVGLVVKNPLDGLPVALGAFTSFPVVMTLVGLAVIFGLEKLRVPGGILLVIIAISIIGLIFDPA
;
A
#
# COMPACT_ATOMS: atom_id res chain seq x y z
N GLY A 1 -19.44 22.52 -18.28
CA GLY A 1 -20.15 21.23 -18.28
C GLY A 1 -20.39 20.75 -16.86
N ILE A 2 -21.45 19.97 -16.64
CA ILE A 2 -21.96 19.56 -15.32
C ILE A 2 -20.85 18.99 -14.40
N ARG A 3 -19.89 18.22 -14.94
CA ARG A 3 -18.74 17.68 -14.18
C ARG A 3 -17.89 18.75 -13.49
N ALA A 4 -17.62 19.87 -14.17
CA ALA A 4 -16.76 20.93 -13.64
C ALA A 4 -17.49 21.80 -12.61
N TRP A 5 -18.82 21.88 -12.71
CA TRP A 5 -19.68 22.55 -11.72
C TRP A 5 -19.76 21.74 -10.43
N ILE A 6 -19.89 20.41 -10.52
CA ILE A 6 -19.86 19.50 -9.36
C ILE A 6 -18.50 19.57 -8.66
N LEU A 7 -17.39 19.49 -9.42
CA LEU A 7 -16.03 19.53 -8.84
C LEU A 7 -15.71 20.87 -8.17
N ARG A 8 -16.21 22.00 -8.68
CA ARG A 8 -16.02 23.33 -8.05
C ARG A 8 -16.89 23.56 -6.82
N ASN A 9 -18.01 22.85 -6.70
CA ASN A 9 -18.92 22.93 -5.56
C ASN A 9 -18.67 21.84 -4.51
N LEU A 10 -17.75 20.90 -4.76
CA LEU A 10 -17.38 19.89 -3.79
C LEU A 10 -16.46 20.52 -2.72
N PRO A 11 -16.85 20.52 -1.43
CA PRO A 11 -16.00 21.07 -0.39
C PRO A 11 -14.69 20.29 -0.30
N MET A 12 -13.57 21.01 -0.24
CA MET A 12 -12.21 20.44 -0.23
C MET A 12 -12.00 19.39 0.86
N GLY A 13 -12.70 19.53 2.00
CA GLY A 13 -12.67 18.55 3.08
C GLY A 13 -13.20 17.17 2.68
N VAL A 14 -14.25 17.11 1.84
CA VAL A 14 -14.81 15.85 1.34
C VAL A 14 -13.87 15.23 0.30
N ALA A 15 -13.26 16.03 -0.57
CA ALA A 15 -12.27 15.54 -1.53
C ALA A 15 -11.05 14.92 -0.85
N HIS A 16 -10.46 15.63 0.13
CA HIS A 16 -9.30 15.13 0.87
C HIS A 16 -9.65 13.91 1.73
N GLY A 17 -10.77 13.95 2.45
CA GLY A 17 -11.23 12.81 3.27
C GLY A 17 -11.46 11.56 2.43
N THR A 18 -12.04 11.70 1.24
CA THR A 18 -12.27 10.58 0.32
C THR A 18 -10.94 9.99 -0.15
N GLY A 19 -9.97 10.82 -0.55
CA GLY A 19 -8.66 10.36 -1.00
C GLY A 19 -7.89 9.62 0.09
N ILE A 20 -7.85 10.17 1.32
CA ILE A 20 -7.21 9.53 2.46
C ILE A 20 -7.90 8.21 2.82
N GLY A 21 -9.23 8.20 2.83
CA GLY A 21 -10.02 7.00 3.13
C GLY A 21 -9.73 5.84 2.17
N ILE A 22 -9.71 6.11 0.86
CA ILE A 22 -9.36 5.11 -0.16
C ILE A 22 -7.92 4.62 0.03
N GLY A 23 -6.97 5.53 0.27
CA GLY A 23 -5.56 5.18 0.48
C GLY A 23 -5.34 4.26 1.68
N LEU A 24 -5.90 4.62 2.84
CA LEU A 24 -5.79 3.81 4.06
C LEU A 24 -6.51 2.46 3.92
N PHE A 25 -7.62 2.42 3.19
CA PHE A 25 -8.33 1.17 2.92
C PHE A 25 -7.52 0.21 2.04
N LEU A 26 -6.93 0.71 0.94
CA LEU A 26 -6.05 -0.10 0.09
C LEU A 26 -4.80 -0.56 0.83
N LEU A 27 -4.24 0.28 1.70
CA LEU A 27 -3.11 -0.08 2.55
C LEU A 27 -3.45 -1.26 3.48
N LEU A 28 -4.64 -1.25 4.09
CA LEU A 28 -5.08 -2.34 4.95
C LEU A 28 -5.32 -3.65 4.19
N ILE A 29 -5.88 -3.59 2.98
CA ILE A 29 -6.03 -4.76 2.11
C ILE A 29 -4.66 -5.35 1.74
N ALA A 30 -3.71 -4.52 1.33
CA ALA A 30 -2.36 -4.95 1.00
C ALA A 30 -1.65 -5.55 2.22
N ALA A 31 -1.74 -4.90 3.39
CA ALA A 31 -1.16 -5.39 4.63
C ALA A 31 -1.74 -6.75 5.05
N ASN A 32 -3.03 -7.00 4.80
CA ASN A 32 -3.62 -8.32 5.01
C ASN A 32 -3.16 -9.34 3.97
N GLY A 33 -3.09 -8.96 2.69
CA GLY A 33 -2.67 -9.84 1.60
C GLY A 33 -1.23 -10.37 1.74
N VAL A 34 -0.33 -9.58 2.33
CA VAL A 34 1.07 -9.99 2.58
C VAL A 34 1.29 -10.61 3.95
N GLY A 35 0.24 -10.71 4.78
CA GLY A 35 0.33 -11.27 6.14
C GLY A 35 0.95 -10.33 7.19
N LEU A 36 1.07 -9.03 6.92
CA LEU A 36 1.49 -8.03 7.93
C LEU A 36 0.39 -7.81 8.98
N VAL A 37 -0.88 -7.82 8.57
CA VAL A 37 -2.05 -7.83 9.47
C VAL A 37 -2.82 -9.14 9.30
N VAL A 38 -2.91 -9.92 10.36
CA VAL A 38 -3.63 -11.20 10.38
C VAL A 38 -4.85 -11.14 11.29
N LYS A 39 -5.80 -12.05 11.06
CA LYS A 39 -6.94 -12.21 11.98
C LYS A 39 -6.42 -12.75 13.30
N ASN A 40 -6.79 -12.09 14.39
CA ASN A 40 -6.45 -12.57 15.71
C ASN A 40 -7.51 -13.58 16.18
N PRO A 41 -7.12 -14.81 16.54
CA PRO A 41 -8.04 -15.81 17.05
C PRO A 41 -8.40 -15.62 18.54
N LEU A 42 -7.74 -14.69 19.26
CA LEU A 42 -8.00 -14.43 20.67
C LEU A 42 -9.16 -13.44 20.86
N ASP A 43 -10.03 -13.74 21.83
CA ASP A 43 -11.13 -12.87 22.21
C ASP A 43 -10.62 -11.51 22.71
N GLY A 44 -11.07 -10.42 22.06
CA GLY A 44 -10.85 -9.03 22.50
C GLY A 44 -10.18 -8.10 21.48
N LEU A 45 -9.40 -8.61 20.54
CA LEU A 45 -8.78 -7.81 19.47
C LEU A 45 -9.07 -8.47 18.12
N PRO A 46 -9.69 -7.79 17.14
CA PRO A 46 -10.03 -8.41 15.85
C PRO A 46 -8.83 -8.62 14.91
N VAL A 47 -7.71 -7.93 15.17
CA VAL A 47 -6.52 -7.93 14.32
C VAL A 47 -5.25 -8.15 15.16
N ALA A 48 -4.31 -8.91 14.61
CA ALA A 48 -2.98 -9.11 15.17
C ALA A 48 -1.92 -8.78 14.11
N LEU A 49 -0.72 -8.45 14.57
CA LEU A 49 0.44 -8.33 13.68
C LEU A 49 0.91 -9.73 13.31
N GLY A 50 1.15 -9.96 12.02
CA GLY A 50 1.67 -11.24 11.55
C GLY A 50 3.17 -11.37 11.77
N ALA A 51 3.77 -12.37 11.12
CA ALA A 51 5.20 -12.63 11.24
C ALA A 51 6.03 -11.58 10.47
N PHE A 52 6.55 -10.58 11.18
CA PHE A 52 7.40 -9.51 10.60
C PHE A 52 8.67 -10.01 9.91
N THR A 53 9.16 -11.18 10.30
CA THR A 53 10.35 -11.82 9.73
C THR A 53 10.04 -12.65 8.47
N SER A 54 8.77 -12.75 8.08
CA SER A 54 8.39 -13.48 6.87
C SER A 54 8.86 -12.74 5.62
N PHE A 55 9.29 -13.49 4.62
CA PHE A 55 9.80 -12.95 3.36
C PHE A 55 8.83 -11.95 2.68
N PRO A 56 7.52 -12.23 2.55
CA PRO A 56 6.57 -11.30 1.94
C PRO A 56 6.45 -9.98 2.70
N VAL A 57 6.44 -10.03 4.04
CA VAL A 57 6.32 -8.83 4.88
C VAL A 57 7.56 -7.95 4.75
N VAL A 58 8.76 -8.55 4.84
CA VAL A 58 10.02 -7.81 4.70
C VAL A 58 10.13 -7.18 3.32
N MET A 59 9.81 -7.94 2.26
CA MET A 59 9.84 -7.43 0.88
C MET A 59 8.86 -6.27 0.68
N THR A 60 7.68 -6.32 1.30
CA THR A 60 6.69 -5.23 1.24
C THR A 60 7.20 -3.97 1.92
N LEU A 61 7.81 -4.08 3.10
CA LEU A 61 8.36 -2.95 3.84
C LEU A 61 9.56 -2.32 3.11
N VAL A 62 10.47 -3.15 2.60
CA VAL A 62 11.60 -2.70 1.78
C VAL A 62 11.09 -2.02 0.51
N GLY A 63 10.13 -2.62 -0.18
CA GLY A 63 9.54 -2.05 -1.38
C GLY A 63 8.90 -0.69 -1.15
N LEU A 64 8.11 -0.56 -0.08
CA LEU A 64 7.52 0.71 0.31
C LEU A 64 8.59 1.77 0.63
N ALA A 65 9.67 1.39 1.33
CA ALA A 65 10.78 2.29 1.61
C ALA A 65 11.50 2.76 0.34
N VAL A 66 11.72 1.86 -0.63
CA VAL A 66 12.32 2.20 -1.93
C VAL A 66 11.40 3.11 -2.75
N ILE A 67 10.08 2.86 -2.74
CA ILE A 67 9.10 3.74 -3.40
C ILE A 67 9.20 5.15 -2.83
N PHE A 68 9.17 5.32 -1.50
CA PHE A 68 9.29 6.65 -0.89
C PHE A 68 10.65 7.31 -1.18
N GLY A 69 11.73 6.52 -1.23
CA GLY A 69 13.05 7.01 -1.61
C GLY A 69 13.08 7.55 -3.04
N LEU A 70 12.56 6.80 -4.01
CA LEU A 70 12.53 7.20 -5.42
C LEU A 70 11.55 8.35 -5.68
N GLU A 71 10.42 8.39 -4.97
CA GLU A 71 9.46 9.49 -5.04
C GLU A 71 10.09 10.79 -4.53
N LYS A 72 10.86 10.73 -3.42
CA LYS A 72 11.62 11.88 -2.91
C LYS A 72 12.70 12.34 -3.90
N LEU A 73 13.32 11.41 -4.63
CA LEU A 73 14.28 11.69 -5.69
C LEU A 73 13.61 12.16 -7.00
N ARG A 74 12.27 12.23 -7.05
CA ARG A 74 11.47 12.66 -8.23
C ARG A 74 11.83 11.88 -9.50
N VAL A 75 12.12 10.58 -9.35
CA VAL A 75 12.42 9.72 -10.51
C VAL A 75 11.11 9.43 -11.26
N PRO A 76 11.00 9.79 -12.54
CA PRO A 76 9.79 9.52 -13.31
C PRO A 76 9.58 8.01 -13.42
N GLY A 77 8.41 7.54 -12.96
CA GLY A 77 8.10 6.10 -12.94
C GLY A 77 8.76 5.31 -11.81
N GLY A 78 9.25 5.98 -10.75
CA GLY A 78 9.88 5.32 -9.59
C GLY A 78 9.07 4.15 -9.03
N ILE A 79 7.76 4.34 -8.84
CA ILE A 79 6.83 3.29 -8.37
C ILE A 79 6.87 2.05 -9.29
N LEU A 80 6.81 2.26 -10.61
CA LEU A 80 6.80 1.17 -11.59
C LEU A 80 8.13 0.39 -11.56
N LEU A 81 9.26 1.08 -11.43
CA LEU A 81 10.58 0.45 -11.35
C LEU A 81 10.69 -0.45 -10.12
N VAL A 82 10.14 -0.02 -8.97
CA VAL A 82 10.14 -0.85 -7.75
C VAL A 82 9.27 -2.10 -7.94
N ILE A 83 8.08 -1.96 -8.54
CA ILE A 83 7.20 -3.11 -8.80
C ILE A 83 7.93 -4.14 -9.66
N ILE A 84 8.56 -3.73 -10.76
CA ILE A 84 9.31 -4.64 -11.64
C ILE A 84 10.45 -5.31 -10.88
N ALA A 85 11.24 -4.54 -10.11
CA ALA A 85 12.36 -5.07 -9.35
C ALA A 85 11.92 -6.10 -8.30
N ILE A 86 10.87 -5.81 -7.52
CA ILE A 86 10.34 -6.73 -6.51
C ILE A 86 9.73 -7.96 -7.17
N SER A 87 9.04 -7.83 -8.29
CA SER A 87 8.50 -8.97 -9.03
C SER A 87 9.61 -9.91 -9.52
N ILE A 88 10.73 -9.37 -10.00
CA ILE A 88 11.91 -10.17 -10.39
C ILE A 88 12.51 -10.87 -9.17
N ILE A 89 12.68 -10.14 -8.06
CA ILE A 89 13.21 -10.73 -6.81
C ILE A 89 12.27 -11.83 -6.30
N GLY A 90 10.96 -11.58 -6.29
CA GLY A 90 9.95 -12.57 -5.94
C GLY A 90 10.07 -13.83 -6.79
N LEU A 91 10.20 -13.68 -8.11
CA LEU A 91 10.33 -14.81 -9.03
C LEU A 91 11.63 -15.61 -8.83
N ILE A 92 12.72 -14.98 -8.39
CA ILE A 92 13.99 -15.66 -8.11
C ILE A 92 13.94 -16.42 -6.78
N PHE A 93 13.39 -15.80 -5.73
CA PHE A 93 13.41 -16.35 -4.37
C PHE A 93 12.23 -17.27 -4.06
N ASP A 94 11.10 -17.08 -4.76
CA ASP A 94 9.88 -17.86 -4.61
C ASP A 94 9.19 -18.05 -5.98
N PRO A 95 9.74 -18.91 -6.86
CA PRO A 95 9.18 -19.20 -8.19
C PRO A 95 7.88 -20.05 -8.16
N ALA A 96 7.23 -20.20 -7.00
CA ALA A 96 6.09 -21.09 -6.79
C ALA A 96 4.81 -20.66 -7.53
#